data_AF-A0A1V5A5X4-F1
#
_entry.id   AF-A0A1V5A5X4-F1
#
_cell.length_a   1.000
_cell.length_b   1.000
_cell.length_c   1.000
_cell.angle_alpha   90.00
_cell.angle_beta   90.00
_cell.angle_gamma   90.00
#
_symmetry.space_group_name_H-M   'P 1'
#
loop_
_entity.id
_entity.type
_entity.pdbx_description
1 polymer ?
#
loop_
_entity_poly.entity_id
_entity_poly.type
_entity_poly.pdbx_seq_one_letter_code
_entity_poly.pdbx_strand_id
1 'polypeptide(L)'
;MDESSVLIGGKAGDGINSAGMVVAHLFNRMGYRVYMYFDYPSLIKGGHNFAIVRAARERIGAHRSQVDFILALNQDTVDFHGDMVHGRTMVLYDRSRVRAEGIGINLPQILKEEEAPPVMGNSCIIGAFAKAAGIEWKVLEEVFVRQVPKALSLNLKVARRGYEAASECCRIGSLGSSPVPVISGNEAIGLGLIRGGLDAYVAYPMTPTSNILHFMAEVAETHDLLVFHPENEIAVIMMALGLGYAGKKAAVGTSGGGFCLMTEGFSLSGMSEVPVVVVLGQRAGPSTGMPTYTAQSDLHFALHAGQGEFPRLVVAPGDAEQAYTWSDLALRLSWKYQVPGVILCDKTLCEGFYSFSRPDATIPRIDQPTKASPGPGYSRYLFSENGVSPLLSPPCTDTVIKVNGYTHDQAGISTENSEIAALMSEKRLKKAAALASEVFSLNPVVVGGDTGSDVALICWGSPIGVCREAAGSMGLRVVQPVVLSPLPTQLLQDALQGIKRQIVVEENAEGQLAMLLARHGIRPNLHIRRYDGRPFTVEELEVRVREALA
;
A
#
# COMPACT_ATOMS: atom_id res chain seq x y z
N MET A 1 -5.61 -28.71 -6.03
CA MET A 1 -6.02 -27.68 -5.05
C MET A 1 -6.15 -26.38 -5.82
N ASP A 2 -7.24 -25.63 -5.65
CA ASP A 2 -7.43 -24.32 -6.31
C ASP A 2 -6.83 -23.15 -5.51
N GLU A 3 -6.36 -23.44 -4.31
CA GLU A 3 -5.69 -22.52 -3.40
C GLU A 3 -4.60 -23.26 -2.61
N SER A 4 -3.52 -22.58 -2.24
CA SER A 4 -2.55 -23.07 -1.27
C SER A 4 -1.91 -21.92 -0.47
N SER A 5 -1.55 -22.17 0.79
CA SER A 5 -0.82 -21.22 1.64
C SER A 5 0.43 -21.84 2.26
N VAL A 6 1.54 -21.10 2.22
CA VAL A 6 2.86 -21.50 2.70
C VAL A 6 3.38 -20.45 3.65
N LEU A 7 3.68 -20.85 4.88
CA LEU A 7 4.44 -20.04 5.83
C LEU A 7 5.91 -20.42 5.75
N ILE A 8 6.80 -19.44 5.66
CA ILE A 8 8.24 -19.64 5.86
C ILE A 8 8.70 -18.77 7.02
N GLY A 9 9.43 -19.36 7.96
CA GLY A 9 9.87 -18.70 9.18
C GLY A 9 11.31 -19.01 9.55
N GLY A 10 11.93 -18.07 10.28
CA GLY A 10 13.29 -18.19 10.77
C GLY A 10 13.73 -16.93 11.52
N LYS A 11 15.03 -16.84 11.80
CA LYS A 11 15.58 -15.69 12.54
C LYS A 11 15.76 -14.49 11.63
N ALA A 12 15.73 -13.28 12.20
CA ALA A 12 16.14 -12.09 11.46
C ALA A 12 17.58 -12.26 10.94
N GLY A 13 17.75 -12.07 9.63
CA GLY A 13 19.00 -12.33 8.90
C GLY A 13 19.03 -13.65 8.12
N ASP A 14 18.08 -14.55 8.33
CA ASP A 14 18.01 -15.82 7.58
C ASP A 14 17.49 -15.65 6.15
N GLY A 15 17.09 -14.44 5.71
CA GLY A 15 16.63 -14.20 4.34
C GLY A 15 15.17 -14.58 4.07
N ILE A 16 14.33 -14.62 5.10
CA ILE A 16 12.93 -15.08 5.04
C ILE A 16 12.08 -14.33 4.00
N ASN A 17 12.22 -13.00 3.88
CA ASN A 17 11.48 -12.22 2.90
C ASN A 17 11.82 -12.68 1.46
N SER A 18 13.11 -12.79 1.13
CA SER A 18 13.55 -13.27 -0.18
C SER A 18 13.10 -14.71 -0.45
N ALA A 19 13.13 -15.57 0.58
CA ALA A 19 12.67 -16.95 0.47
C ALA A 19 11.15 -17.03 0.19
N GLY A 20 10.35 -16.20 0.88
CA GLY A 20 8.93 -16.03 0.61
C GLY A 20 8.67 -15.55 -0.82
N MET A 21 9.46 -14.60 -1.33
CA MET A 21 9.34 -14.14 -2.71
C MET A 21 9.64 -15.23 -3.74
N VAL A 22 10.62 -16.10 -3.49
CA VAL A 22 10.88 -17.27 -4.36
C VAL A 22 9.67 -18.21 -4.39
N VAL A 23 9.02 -18.45 -3.25
CA VAL A 23 7.78 -19.24 -3.17
C VAL A 23 6.63 -18.55 -3.92
N ALA A 24 6.47 -17.24 -3.78
CA ALA A 24 5.47 -16.46 -4.52
C ALA A 24 5.69 -16.55 -6.04
N HIS A 25 6.93 -16.44 -6.50
CA HIS A 25 7.26 -16.60 -7.91
C HIS A 25 7.08 -18.04 -8.42
N LEU A 26 7.25 -19.05 -7.56
CA LEU A 26 6.95 -20.43 -7.88
C LEU A 26 5.45 -20.62 -8.19
N PHE A 27 4.58 -20.15 -7.31
CA PHE A 27 3.13 -20.17 -7.54
C PHE A 27 2.71 -19.36 -8.77
N ASN A 28 3.26 -18.15 -8.93
CA ASN A 28 2.98 -17.33 -10.10
C ASN A 28 3.45 -18.01 -11.41
N ARG A 29 4.58 -18.72 -11.40
CA ARG A 29 5.05 -19.50 -12.56
C ARG A 29 4.10 -20.65 -12.91
N MET A 30 3.44 -21.22 -11.91
CA MET A 30 2.40 -22.25 -12.06
C MET A 30 1.03 -21.67 -12.44
N GLY A 31 0.92 -20.35 -12.64
CA GLY A 31 -0.29 -19.67 -13.11
C GLY A 31 -1.25 -19.21 -12.01
N TYR A 32 -0.85 -19.27 -10.74
CA TYR A 32 -1.66 -18.75 -9.63
C TYR A 32 -1.56 -17.23 -9.50
N ARG A 33 -2.53 -16.64 -8.80
CA ARG A 33 -2.46 -15.28 -8.28
C ARG A 33 -2.01 -15.32 -6.83
N VAL A 34 -1.03 -14.49 -6.51
CA VAL A 34 -0.33 -14.54 -5.23
C VAL A 34 -0.60 -13.29 -4.40
N TYR A 35 -0.69 -13.50 -3.10
CA TYR A 35 -0.59 -12.48 -2.07
C TYR A 35 0.47 -12.94 -1.06
N MET A 36 1.40 -12.07 -0.71
CA MET A 36 2.40 -12.36 0.32
C MET A 36 2.33 -11.31 1.42
N TYR A 37 2.17 -11.79 2.65
CA TYR A 37 2.27 -11.03 3.88
C TYR A 37 3.62 -11.29 4.54
N PHE A 38 4.27 -10.25 5.05
CA PHE A 38 5.55 -10.34 5.75
C PHE A 38 5.47 -9.66 7.13
N ASP A 39 5.85 -10.41 8.17
CA ASP A 39 5.89 -9.95 9.57
C ASP A 39 7.31 -10.07 10.10
N TYR A 40 7.78 -8.97 10.70
CA TYR A 40 9.08 -8.88 11.32
C TYR A 40 9.02 -7.90 12.50
N PRO A 41 9.75 -8.16 13.59
CA PRO A 41 9.91 -7.22 14.68
C PRO A 41 10.83 -6.06 14.25
N SER A 42 10.77 -4.95 14.97
CA SER A 42 11.69 -3.81 14.79
C SER A 42 13.08 -4.13 15.36
N LEU A 43 13.74 -5.16 14.81
CA LEU A 43 15.06 -5.65 15.22
C LEU A 43 15.91 -5.96 13.97
N ILE A 44 17.19 -5.58 13.99
CA ILE A 44 18.13 -5.84 12.88
C ILE A 44 18.65 -7.29 12.93
N LYS A 45 18.84 -7.84 14.12
CA LYS A 45 19.30 -9.22 14.36
C LYS A 45 18.54 -9.83 15.54
N GLY A 46 18.27 -11.12 15.45
CA GLY A 46 17.47 -11.84 16.44
C GLY A 46 15.96 -11.61 16.26
N GLY A 47 15.15 -12.30 17.07
CA GLY A 47 13.71 -12.36 16.86
C GLY A 47 13.32 -13.32 15.74
N HIS A 48 12.01 -13.43 15.53
CA HIS A 48 11.37 -14.32 14.58
C HIS A 48 10.75 -13.51 13.44
N ASN A 49 11.09 -13.85 12.20
CA ASN A 49 10.52 -13.27 11.01
C ASN A 49 9.77 -14.38 10.27
N PHE A 50 8.63 -14.04 9.69
CA PHE A 50 7.92 -14.97 8.83
C PHE A 50 7.25 -14.28 7.65
N ALA A 51 7.10 -15.03 6.57
CA ALA A 51 6.27 -14.66 5.44
C ALA A 51 5.18 -15.71 5.24
N ILE A 52 3.97 -15.26 4.92
CA ILE A 52 2.88 -16.11 4.47
C ILE A 52 2.64 -15.81 3.01
N VAL A 53 2.86 -16.79 2.16
CA VAL A 53 2.57 -16.74 0.73
C VAL A 53 1.29 -17.52 0.50
N ARG A 54 0.26 -16.84 0.02
CA ARG A 54 -1.00 -17.45 -0.39
C ARG A 54 -1.12 -17.36 -1.90
N ALA A 55 -1.58 -18.45 -2.51
CA ALA A 55 -1.76 -18.58 -3.94
C ALA A 55 -3.15 -19.13 -4.23
N ALA A 56 -3.90 -18.49 -5.13
CA ALA A 56 -5.25 -18.92 -5.52
C ALA A 56 -5.42 -18.83 -7.04
N ARG A 57 -6.42 -19.53 -7.57
CA ARG A 57 -6.84 -19.39 -8.98
C ARG A 57 -7.24 -17.96 -9.31
N GLU A 58 -7.98 -17.34 -8.40
CA GLU A 58 -8.47 -15.98 -8.52
C GLU A 58 -7.61 -15.02 -7.70
N ARG A 59 -7.79 -13.71 -7.95
CA ARG A 59 -7.07 -12.68 -7.21
C ARG A 59 -7.51 -12.68 -5.75
N ILE A 60 -6.53 -12.60 -4.86
CA ILE A 60 -6.69 -12.60 -3.40
C ILE A 60 -5.86 -11.44 -2.82
N GLY A 61 -6.25 -10.98 -1.63
CA GLY A 61 -5.61 -9.83 -0.98
C GLY A 61 -5.47 -9.96 0.53
N ALA A 62 -5.71 -11.15 1.08
CA ALA A 62 -5.59 -11.44 2.49
C ALA A 62 -4.97 -12.82 2.74
N HIS A 63 -4.41 -12.99 3.93
CA HIS A 63 -3.96 -14.29 4.42
C HIS A 63 -5.10 -15.02 5.16
N ARG A 64 -4.96 -16.34 5.29
CA ARG A 64 -5.87 -17.18 6.09
C ARG A 64 -5.27 -17.45 7.47
N SER A 65 -6.13 -17.92 8.36
CA SER A 65 -5.77 -18.30 9.74
C SER A 65 -4.97 -19.59 9.80
N GLN A 66 -5.08 -20.45 8.77
CA GLN A 66 -4.37 -21.72 8.67
C GLN A 66 -3.55 -21.79 7.38
N VAL A 67 -2.50 -22.62 7.39
CA VAL A 67 -1.58 -22.79 6.26
C VAL A 67 -1.43 -24.27 5.87
N ASP A 68 -1.21 -24.54 4.58
CA ASP A 68 -1.00 -25.90 4.08
C ASP A 68 0.44 -26.37 4.29
N PHE A 69 1.40 -25.44 4.31
CA PHE A 69 2.81 -25.76 4.52
C PHE A 69 3.47 -24.80 5.50
N ILE A 70 4.37 -25.33 6.32
CA ILE A 70 5.28 -24.55 7.17
C ILE A 70 6.72 -24.94 6.82
N LEU A 71 7.53 -23.96 6.42
CA LEU A 71 8.96 -24.09 6.18
C LEU A 71 9.71 -23.49 7.37
N ALA A 72 10.15 -24.35 8.30
CA ALA A 72 10.73 -23.94 9.58
C ALA A 72 12.26 -24.06 9.59
N LEU A 73 12.95 -22.91 9.64
CA LEU A 73 14.42 -22.85 9.78
C LEU A 73 14.88 -22.81 11.25
N ASN A 74 13.98 -22.50 12.18
CA ASN A 74 14.18 -22.51 13.63
C ASN A 74 12.94 -23.07 14.36
N GLN A 75 13.13 -23.40 15.64
CA GLN A 75 12.07 -23.94 16.49
C GLN A 75 10.93 -22.92 16.68
N ASP A 76 11.25 -21.64 16.82
CA ASP A 76 10.27 -20.56 17.00
C ASP A 76 9.22 -20.52 15.87
N THR A 77 9.58 -20.94 14.65
CA THR A 77 8.61 -21.04 13.54
C THR A 77 7.49 -22.02 13.85
N VAL A 78 7.79 -23.15 14.48
CA VAL A 78 6.77 -24.16 14.84
C VAL A 78 6.04 -23.72 16.10
N ASP A 79 6.78 -23.26 17.10
CA ASP A 79 6.22 -22.93 18.41
C ASP A 79 5.25 -21.73 18.34
N PHE A 80 5.56 -20.70 17.54
CA PHE A 80 4.71 -19.51 17.44
C PHE A 80 3.55 -19.65 16.45
N HIS A 81 3.60 -20.62 15.52
CA HIS A 81 2.61 -20.78 14.46
C HIS A 81 1.82 -22.08 14.57
N GLY A 82 1.85 -22.75 15.73
CA GLY A 82 1.11 -23.98 15.99
C GLY A 82 -0.40 -23.83 15.75
N ASP A 83 -0.98 -22.67 16.05
CA ASP A 83 -2.40 -22.39 15.85
C ASP A 83 -2.81 -22.27 14.36
N MET A 84 -1.82 -22.13 13.45
CA MET A 84 -2.05 -22.09 12.01
C MET A 84 -2.05 -23.49 11.37
N VAL A 85 -1.80 -24.54 12.14
CA VAL A 85 -1.75 -25.93 11.67
C VAL A 85 -3.15 -26.53 11.64
N HIS A 86 -3.51 -27.17 10.53
CA HIS A 86 -4.67 -28.05 10.40
C HIS A 86 -4.25 -29.47 10.05
N GLY A 87 -5.19 -30.44 10.08
CA GLY A 87 -4.88 -31.87 9.92
C GLY A 87 -4.23 -32.30 8.58
N ARG A 88 -4.06 -31.39 7.62
CA ARG A 88 -3.36 -31.62 6.35
C ARG A 88 -2.08 -30.77 6.18
N THR A 89 -1.71 -29.98 7.18
CA THR A 89 -0.56 -29.07 7.09
C THR A 89 0.72 -29.88 7.10
N MET A 90 1.62 -29.63 6.16
CA MET A 90 2.92 -30.28 6.09
C MET A 90 4.03 -29.36 6.60
N VAL A 91 4.73 -29.78 7.65
CA VAL A 91 5.89 -29.06 8.17
C VAL A 91 7.16 -29.62 7.54
N LEU A 92 7.90 -28.78 6.83
CA LEU A 92 9.27 -29.04 6.39
C LEU A 92 10.21 -28.28 7.32
N TYR A 93 11.23 -28.94 7.86
CA TYR A 93 12.06 -28.33 8.89
C TYR A 93 13.52 -28.78 8.89
N ASP A 94 14.40 -27.95 9.44
CA ASP A 94 15.77 -28.34 9.75
C ASP A 94 15.81 -29.26 10.97
N ARG A 95 15.95 -30.58 10.74
CA ARG A 95 15.93 -31.58 11.82
C ARG A 95 17.08 -31.46 12.83
N SER A 96 18.11 -30.68 12.51
CA SER A 96 19.21 -30.41 13.44
C SER A 96 18.87 -29.34 14.49
N ARG A 97 17.84 -28.52 14.23
CA ARG A 97 17.46 -27.35 15.03
C ARG A 97 16.00 -27.35 15.48
N VAL A 98 15.15 -28.09 14.78
CA VAL A 98 13.70 -28.09 14.95
C VAL A 98 13.21 -29.49 15.27
N ARG A 99 12.32 -29.58 16.27
CA ARG A 99 11.57 -30.78 16.66
C ARG A 99 10.12 -30.56 16.26
N ALA A 100 9.67 -31.28 15.25
CA ALA A 100 8.31 -31.25 14.74
C ALA A 100 7.96 -32.57 14.02
N GLU A 101 6.67 -32.84 13.82
CA GLU A 101 6.22 -33.88 12.91
C GLU A 101 6.20 -33.35 11.47
N GLY A 102 6.68 -34.15 10.51
CA GLY A 102 6.75 -33.75 9.10
C GLY A 102 8.05 -34.19 8.42
N ILE A 103 8.47 -33.46 7.40
CA ILE A 103 9.66 -33.77 6.59
C ILE A 103 10.89 -33.05 7.17
N GLY A 104 11.70 -33.79 7.92
CA GLY A 104 12.94 -33.28 8.50
C GLY A 104 14.16 -33.41 7.57
N ILE A 105 14.82 -32.29 7.28
CA ILE A 105 15.98 -32.21 6.38
C ILE A 105 17.23 -31.83 7.20
N ASN A 106 18.38 -32.43 6.90
CA ASN A 106 19.64 -32.06 7.56
C ASN A 106 20.33 -30.88 6.84
N LEU A 107 19.83 -29.66 7.04
CA LEU A 107 20.35 -28.47 6.36
C LEU A 107 21.85 -28.27 6.61
N PRO A 108 22.39 -28.32 7.85
CA PRO A 108 23.81 -28.09 8.09
C PRO A 108 24.72 -29.11 7.41
N GLN A 109 24.28 -30.37 7.29
CA GLN A 109 25.03 -31.39 6.58
C GLN A 109 25.12 -31.06 5.08
N ILE A 110 23.97 -30.78 4.44
CA ILE A 110 23.93 -30.44 3.01
C ILE A 110 24.76 -29.20 2.72
N LEU A 111 24.61 -28.14 3.53
CA LEU A 111 25.35 -26.90 3.34
C LEU A 111 26.86 -27.08 3.51
N LYS A 112 27.28 -27.93 4.46
CA LYS A 112 28.70 -28.25 4.65
C LYS A 112 29.29 -29.04 3.48
N GLU A 113 28.58 -30.03 2.98
CA GLU A 113 29.02 -30.88 1.86
C GLU A 113 29.13 -30.09 0.55
N GLU A 114 28.25 -29.10 0.33
CA GLU A 114 28.27 -28.24 -0.87
C GLU A 114 29.12 -26.97 -0.67
N GLU A 115 29.78 -26.80 0.48
CA GLU A 115 30.53 -25.58 0.85
C GLU A 115 29.68 -24.28 0.73
N ALA A 116 28.39 -24.38 1.05
CA ALA A 116 27.42 -23.31 0.89
C ALA A 116 27.24 -22.46 2.17
N PRO A 117 27.02 -21.14 2.03
CA PRO A 117 26.78 -20.27 3.18
C PRO A 117 25.42 -20.57 3.86
N PRO A 118 25.27 -20.31 5.17
CA PRO A 118 24.06 -20.63 5.93
C PRO A 118 22.74 -20.15 5.32
N VAL A 119 22.74 -18.97 4.69
CA VAL A 119 21.54 -18.37 4.05
C VAL A 119 20.98 -19.24 2.90
N MET A 120 21.78 -20.11 2.29
CA MET A 120 21.32 -21.05 1.27
C MET A 120 20.51 -22.21 1.85
N GLY A 121 20.34 -22.28 3.18
CA GLY A 121 19.33 -23.12 3.82
C GLY A 121 17.92 -22.86 3.26
N ASN A 122 17.63 -21.61 2.87
CA ASN A 122 16.41 -21.26 2.14
C ASN A 122 16.26 -22.04 0.83
N SER A 123 17.32 -22.08 0.04
CA SER A 123 17.34 -22.80 -1.24
C SER A 123 17.07 -24.28 -1.02
N CYS A 124 17.66 -24.87 0.01
CA CYS A 124 17.45 -26.27 0.39
C CYS A 124 15.99 -26.54 0.78
N ILE A 125 15.43 -25.77 1.71
CA ILE A 125 14.07 -26.00 2.22
C ILE A 125 13.00 -25.70 1.16
N ILE A 126 13.22 -24.73 0.27
CA ILE A 126 12.35 -24.46 -0.88
C ILE A 126 12.40 -25.61 -1.89
N GLY A 127 13.59 -26.18 -2.13
CA GLY A 127 13.74 -27.38 -2.96
C GLY A 127 12.94 -28.56 -2.42
N ALA A 128 13.03 -28.79 -1.10
CA ALA A 128 12.24 -29.80 -0.43
C ALA A 128 10.74 -29.52 -0.48
N PHE A 129 10.32 -28.25 -0.31
CA PHE A 129 8.94 -27.83 -0.47
C PHE A 129 8.42 -28.15 -1.87
N ALA A 130 9.17 -27.82 -2.91
CA ALA A 130 8.78 -28.11 -4.28
C ALA A 130 8.53 -29.62 -4.48
N LYS A 131 9.41 -30.48 -3.94
CA LYS A 131 9.20 -31.93 -3.99
C LYS A 131 7.98 -32.36 -3.19
N ALA A 132 7.82 -31.87 -1.96
CA ALA A 132 6.70 -32.22 -1.08
C ALA A 132 5.34 -31.84 -1.69
N ALA A 133 5.29 -30.69 -2.36
CA ALA A 133 4.12 -30.15 -3.05
C ALA A 133 3.93 -30.70 -4.48
N GLY A 134 4.76 -31.65 -4.93
CA GLY A 134 4.66 -32.25 -6.27
C GLY A 134 4.92 -31.27 -7.42
N ILE A 135 5.67 -30.19 -7.15
CA ILE A 135 6.08 -29.18 -8.14
C ILE A 135 7.31 -29.70 -8.88
N GLU A 136 7.27 -29.72 -10.21
CA GLU A 136 8.36 -30.25 -11.02
C GLU A 136 9.65 -29.46 -10.85
N TRP A 137 10.79 -30.16 -10.74
CA TRP A 137 12.13 -29.55 -10.64
C TRP A 137 12.38 -28.46 -11.68
N LYS A 138 11.92 -28.67 -12.93
CA LYS A 138 12.08 -27.71 -14.02
C LYS A 138 11.44 -26.36 -13.72
N VAL A 139 10.27 -26.35 -13.07
CA VAL A 139 9.57 -25.12 -12.69
C VAL A 139 10.37 -24.38 -11.61
N LEU A 140 10.87 -25.10 -10.61
CA LEU A 140 11.72 -24.55 -9.56
C LEU A 140 13.01 -23.95 -10.13
N GLU A 141 13.69 -24.68 -11.02
CA GLU A 141 14.92 -24.24 -11.70
C GLU A 141 14.68 -22.93 -12.48
N GLU A 142 13.61 -22.86 -13.27
CA GLU A 142 13.26 -21.64 -14.02
C GLU A 142 13.03 -20.42 -13.12
N VAL A 143 12.44 -20.63 -11.93
CA VAL A 143 12.23 -19.56 -10.94
C VAL A 143 13.55 -19.13 -10.33
N PHE A 144 14.41 -20.07 -9.95
CA PHE A 144 15.72 -19.78 -9.37
C PHE A 144 16.61 -18.98 -10.32
N VAL A 145 16.63 -19.34 -11.61
CA VAL A 145 17.38 -18.61 -12.65
C VAL A 145 17.01 -17.13 -12.68
N ARG A 146 15.72 -16.81 -12.48
CA ARG A 146 15.21 -15.43 -12.54
C ARG A 146 15.32 -14.69 -11.22
N GLN A 147 15.02 -15.35 -10.11
CA GLN A 147 14.84 -14.72 -8.80
C GLN A 147 16.06 -14.83 -7.88
N VAL A 148 16.98 -15.76 -8.17
CA VAL A 148 18.19 -15.98 -7.37
C VAL A 148 19.43 -15.99 -8.28
N PRO A 149 19.73 -14.88 -8.99
CA PRO A 149 20.83 -14.84 -9.95
C PRO A 149 22.22 -14.92 -9.27
N LYS A 150 22.33 -14.47 -8.02
CA LYS A 150 23.58 -14.48 -7.28
C LYS A 150 23.95 -15.90 -6.85
N ALA A 151 25.16 -16.34 -7.22
CA ALA A 151 25.66 -17.70 -6.95
C ALA A 151 24.66 -18.81 -7.37
N LEU A 152 24.02 -18.60 -8.54
CA LEU A 152 22.93 -19.44 -9.04
C LEU A 152 23.28 -20.94 -9.08
N SER A 153 24.46 -21.30 -9.59
CA SER A 153 24.89 -22.70 -9.70
C SER A 153 24.92 -23.42 -8.35
N LEU A 154 25.42 -22.74 -7.31
CA LEU A 154 25.47 -23.27 -5.96
C LEU A 154 24.07 -23.34 -5.33
N ASN A 155 23.24 -22.31 -5.53
CA ASN A 155 21.85 -22.33 -5.06
C ASN A 155 21.03 -23.47 -5.68
N LEU A 156 21.16 -23.71 -6.99
CA LEU A 156 20.52 -24.83 -7.67
C LEU A 156 21.00 -26.19 -7.16
N LYS A 157 22.31 -26.36 -6.91
CA LYS A 157 22.83 -27.59 -6.27
C LYS A 157 22.22 -27.82 -4.90
N VAL A 158 22.22 -26.81 -4.03
CA VAL A 158 21.67 -26.90 -2.67
C VAL A 158 20.16 -27.15 -2.70
N ALA A 159 19.41 -26.47 -3.58
CA ALA A 159 17.99 -26.72 -3.78
C ALA A 159 17.71 -28.14 -4.28
N ARG A 160 18.57 -28.68 -5.17
CA ARG A 160 18.45 -30.05 -5.66
C ARG A 160 18.62 -31.08 -4.56
N ARG A 161 19.62 -30.89 -3.69
CA ARG A 161 19.84 -31.74 -2.51
C ARG A 161 18.60 -31.75 -1.60
N GLY A 162 17.97 -30.59 -1.38
CA GLY A 162 16.71 -30.49 -0.65
C GLY A 162 15.54 -31.19 -1.34
N TYR A 163 15.40 -31.00 -2.65
CA TYR A 163 14.37 -31.64 -3.47
C TYR A 163 14.47 -33.17 -3.44
N GLU A 164 15.69 -33.73 -3.47
CA GLU A 164 15.91 -35.18 -3.43
C GLU A 164 15.77 -35.78 -2.03
N ALA A 165 15.99 -34.98 -0.98
CA ALA A 165 15.85 -35.42 0.41
C ALA A 165 14.39 -35.49 0.89
N ALA A 166 13.46 -34.83 0.20
CA ALA A 166 12.05 -34.79 0.56
C ALA A 166 11.21 -35.84 -0.18
N SER A 167 10.09 -36.22 0.43
CA SER A 167 9.06 -37.07 -0.19
C SER A 167 7.87 -36.23 -0.62
N GLU A 168 7.25 -36.56 -1.76
CA GLU A 168 5.99 -35.95 -2.19
C GLU A 168 4.87 -36.34 -1.22
N CYS A 169 4.17 -35.35 -0.66
CA CYS A 169 3.04 -35.58 0.26
C CYS A 169 1.69 -35.17 -0.36
N CYS A 170 1.70 -34.18 -1.24
CA CYS A 170 0.54 -33.77 -2.01
C CYS A 170 0.97 -33.10 -3.31
N ARG A 171 0.04 -32.92 -4.24
CA ARG A 171 0.32 -32.32 -5.55
C ARG A 171 -0.45 -31.01 -5.75
N ILE A 172 0.27 -29.91 -5.90
CA ILE A 172 -0.27 -28.63 -6.35
C ILE A 172 -0.20 -28.62 -7.89
N GLY A 173 -1.35 -28.66 -8.54
CA GLY A 173 -1.42 -28.65 -10.01
C GLY A 173 -1.10 -27.28 -10.59
N SER A 174 -0.53 -27.23 -11.79
CA SER A 174 -0.41 -25.99 -12.56
C SER A 174 -1.78 -25.56 -13.10
N LEU A 175 -2.07 -24.26 -13.10
CA LEU A 175 -3.32 -23.69 -13.62
C LEU A 175 -3.24 -23.28 -15.10
N GLY A 176 -2.05 -23.35 -15.71
CA GLY A 176 -1.82 -23.02 -17.13
C GLY A 176 -2.00 -21.54 -17.49
N SER A 177 -2.41 -20.69 -16.54
CA SER A 177 -2.49 -19.24 -16.74
C SER A 177 -1.10 -18.61 -16.83
N SER A 178 -0.98 -17.52 -17.57
CA SER A 178 0.30 -16.82 -17.70
C SER A 178 0.70 -16.15 -16.38
N PRO A 179 2.00 -16.22 -16.00
CA PRO A 179 2.54 -15.46 -14.88
C PRO A 179 2.34 -13.95 -15.12
N VAL A 180 2.09 -13.23 -14.03
CA VAL A 180 2.00 -11.76 -14.05
C VAL A 180 3.10 -11.16 -13.18
N PRO A 181 3.44 -9.86 -13.29
CA PRO A 181 4.31 -9.21 -12.33
C PRO A 181 3.85 -9.45 -10.89
N VAL A 182 4.80 -9.66 -9.98
CA VAL A 182 4.54 -9.70 -8.54
C VAL A 182 5.28 -8.52 -7.95
N ILE A 183 4.55 -7.54 -7.44
CA ILE A 183 5.11 -6.28 -6.93
C ILE A 183 4.52 -5.95 -5.57
N SER A 184 5.25 -5.19 -4.78
CA SER A 184 4.80 -4.59 -3.54
C SER A 184 3.84 -3.43 -3.79
N GLY A 185 3.04 -3.07 -2.78
CA GLY A 185 2.23 -1.85 -2.85
C GLY A 185 3.10 -0.59 -2.97
N ASN A 186 4.27 -0.55 -2.33
CA ASN A 186 5.23 0.55 -2.49
C ASN A 186 5.71 0.72 -3.94
N GLU A 187 6.05 -0.36 -4.64
CA GLU A 187 6.41 -0.33 -6.06
C GLU A 187 5.21 0.12 -6.92
N ALA A 188 4.00 -0.36 -6.60
CA ALA A 188 2.78 0.05 -7.30
C ALA A 188 2.50 1.56 -7.15
N ILE A 189 2.66 2.12 -5.94
CA ILE A 189 2.57 3.56 -5.67
C ILE A 189 3.62 4.30 -6.50
N GLY A 190 4.87 3.84 -6.48
CA GLY A 190 5.95 4.49 -7.21
C GLY A 190 5.71 4.53 -8.72
N LEU A 191 5.33 3.39 -9.30
CA LEU A 191 4.95 3.28 -10.72
C LEU A 191 3.76 4.18 -11.07
N GLY A 192 2.77 4.29 -10.19
CA GLY A 192 1.62 5.17 -10.36
C GLY A 192 2.01 6.65 -10.36
N LEU A 193 2.85 7.08 -9.42
CA LEU A 193 3.38 8.45 -9.39
C LEU A 193 4.17 8.77 -10.67
N ILE A 194 5.07 7.88 -11.11
CA ILE A 194 5.83 8.04 -12.35
C ILE A 194 4.89 8.23 -13.55
N ARG A 195 3.84 7.39 -13.65
CA ARG A 195 2.81 7.55 -14.69
C ARG A 195 2.10 8.89 -14.64
N GLY A 196 1.84 9.42 -13.44
CA GLY A 196 1.25 10.76 -13.24
C GLY A 196 2.16 11.92 -13.67
N GLY A 197 3.37 11.60 -14.10
CA GLY A 197 4.39 12.54 -14.53
C GLY A 197 5.15 13.13 -13.35
N LEU A 198 5.51 12.30 -12.37
CA LEU A 198 6.38 12.68 -11.27
C LEU A 198 7.74 13.15 -11.81
N ASP A 199 8.17 14.34 -11.39
CA ASP A 199 9.49 14.88 -11.70
C ASP A 199 10.48 14.66 -10.54
N ALA A 200 9.99 14.66 -9.30
CA ALA A 200 10.84 14.57 -8.13
C ALA A 200 10.20 13.80 -6.96
N TYR A 201 11.00 12.95 -6.32
CA TYR A 201 10.66 12.25 -5.09
C TYR A 201 11.60 12.67 -3.96
N VAL A 202 11.06 13.11 -2.82
CA VAL A 202 11.84 13.52 -1.65
C VAL A 202 11.40 12.72 -0.43
N ALA A 203 12.31 12.04 0.26
CA ALA A 203 11.93 11.27 1.44
C ALA A 203 13.06 11.14 2.46
N TYR A 204 12.68 11.16 3.73
CA TYR A 204 13.51 10.69 4.84
C TYR A 204 13.08 9.25 5.16
N PRO A 205 14.01 8.28 5.28
CA PRO A 205 13.67 6.88 5.51
C PRO A 205 12.83 6.67 6.78
N MET A 206 11.59 6.23 6.58
CA MET A 206 10.73 5.73 7.64
C MET A 206 9.90 4.54 7.14
N THR A 207 9.80 3.48 7.94
CA THR A 207 8.91 2.33 7.67
C THR A 207 7.45 2.76 7.74
N PRO A 208 6.57 2.37 6.80
CA PRO A 208 6.78 1.36 5.75
C PRO A 208 7.12 1.92 4.35
N THR A 209 7.29 3.24 4.18
CA THR A 209 7.47 3.87 2.85
C THR A 209 8.90 3.96 2.37
N SER A 210 9.89 3.56 3.17
CA SER A 210 11.32 3.61 2.81
C SER A 210 11.64 2.86 1.51
N ASN A 211 10.92 1.76 1.22
CA ASN A 211 11.12 1.00 -0.02
C ASN A 211 10.73 1.78 -1.27
N ILE A 212 9.86 2.80 -1.17
CA ILE A 212 9.57 3.70 -2.29
C ILE A 212 10.82 4.52 -2.63
N LEU A 213 11.56 5.03 -1.63
CA LEU A 213 12.81 5.76 -1.86
C LEU A 213 13.85 4.89 -2.58
N HIS A 214 14.01 3.64 -2.14
CA HIS A 214 14.91 2.68 -2.81
C HIS A 214 14.49 2.42 -4.26
N PHE A 215 13.20 2.14 -4.49
CA PHE A 215 12.66 1.92 -5.83
C PHE A 215 12.83 3.15 -6.74
N MET A 216 12.53 4.35 -6.24
CA MET A 216 12.70 5.59 -7.01
C MET A 216 14.16 5.86 -7.35
N ALA A 217 15.08 5.58 -6.42
CA ALA A 217 16.52 5.73 -6.66
C ALA A 217 17.00 4.81 -7.80
N GLU A 218 16.53 3.56 -7.85
CA GLU A 218 16.82 2.63 -8.95
C GLU A 218 16.20 3.12 -10.27
N VAL A 219 14.95 3.57 -10.25
CA VAL A 219 14.27 4.12 -11.46
C VAL A 219 15.00 5.35 -12.01
N ALA A 220 15.51 6.21 -11.14
CA ALA A 220 16.22 7.44 -11.51
C ALA A 220 17.54 7.17 -12.28
N GLU A 221 18.09 5.96 -12.23
CA GLU A 221 19.25 5.59 -13.06
C GLU A 221 18.91 5.55 -14.56
N THR A 222 17.62 5.38 -14.91
CA THR A 222 17.15 5.17 -16.28
C THR A 222 16.05 6.13 -16.73
N HIS A 223 15.52 6.96 -15.83
CA HIS A 223 14.43 7.90 -16.09
C HIS A 223 14.79 9.31 -15.59
N ASP A 224 14.25 10.36 -16.22
CA ASP A 224 14.42 11.76 -15.79
C ASP A 224 13.59 12.04 -14.52
N LEU A 225 14.08 11.53 -13.38
CA LEU A 225 13.47 11.62 -12.06
C LEU A 225 14.52 12.10 -11.06
N LEU A 226 14.20 13.16 -10.33
CA LEU A 226 15.04 13.63 -9.22
C LEU A 226 14.67 12.88 -7.94
N VAL A 227 15.67 12.37 -7.21
CA VAL A 227 15.44 11.68 -5.93
C VAL A 227 16.33 12.28 -4.86
N PHE A 228 15.73 12.75 -3.78
CA PHE A 228 16.43 13.40 -2.67
C PHE A 228 16.18 12.70 -1.34
N HIS A 229 17.25 12.56 -0.56
CA HIS A 229 17.24 12.08 0.82
C HIS A 229 17.82 13.18 1.73
N PRO A 230 16.98 14.09 2.24
CA PRO A 230 17.42 15.15 3.15
C PRO A 230 17.48 14.66 4.59
N GLU A 231 17.84 15.55 5.52
CA GLU A 231 18.20 15.24 6.90
C GLU A 231 17.03 14.95 7.85
N ASN A 232 15.80 15.38 7.53
CA ASN A 232 14.58 15.15 8.31
C ASN A 232 13.30 15.47 7.50
N GLU A 233 12.13 15.19 8.05
CA GLU A 233 10.83 15.40 7.38
C GLU A 233 10.44 16.86 7.16
N ILE A 234 10.95 17.81 7.95
CA ILE A 234 10.75 19.25 7.69
C ILE A 234 11.48 19.63 6.40
N ALA A 235 12.73 19.19 6.25
CA ALA A 235 13.51 19.39 5.03
C ALA A 235 12.84 18.72 3.82
N VAL A 236 12.28 17.51 3.99
CA VAL A 236 11.51 16.81 2.94
C VAL A 236 10.38 17.66 2.38
N ILE A 237 9.46 18.14 3.22
CA ILE A 237 8.29 18.87 2.74
C ILE A 237 8.69 20.23 2.16
N MET A 238 9.65 20.92 2.76
CA MET A 238 10.10 22.23 2.27
C MET A 238 10.82 22.14 0.93
N MET A 239 11.67 21.12 0.72
CA MET A 239 12.29 20.85 -0.59
C MET A 239 11.25 20.51 -1.65
N ALA A 240 10.27 19.66 -1.32
CA ALA A 240 9.19 19.32 -2.26
C ALA A 240 8.37 20.52 -2.69
N LEU A 241 8.06 21.45 -1.77
CA LEU A 241 7.38 22.71 -2.11
C LEU A 241 8.25 23.65 -2.94
N GLY A 242 9.55 23.71 -2.68
CA GLY A 242 10.50 24.44 -3.53
C GLY A 242 10.54 23.91 -4.96
N LEU A 243 10.54 22.59 -5.12
CA LEU A 243 10.45 21.91 -6.42
C LEU A 243 9.09 22.19 -7.10
N GLY A 244 7.99 22.12 -6.35
CA GLY A 244 6.65 22.46 -6.83
C GLY A 244 6.54 23.91 -7.32
N TYR A 245 7.14 24.85 -6.59
CA TYR A 245 7.26 26.25 -7.02
C TYR A 245 8.04 26.37 -8.33
N ALA A 246 9.13 25.61 -8.50
CA ALA A 246 9.90 25.52 -9.74
C ALA A 246 9.19 24.76 -10.88
N GLY A 247 7.94 24.34 -10.69
CA GLY A 247 7.14 23.68 -11.72
C GLY A 247 7.40 22.18 -11.87
N LYS A 248 8.09 21.56 -10.90
CA LYS A 248 8.36 20.12 -10.86
C LYS A 248 7.31 19.39 -10.03
N LYS A 249 6.66 18.37 -10.60
CA LYS A 249 5.71 17.51 -9.86
C LYS A 249 6.43 16.73 -8.79
N ALA A 250 6.29 17.18 -7.55
CA ALA A 250 6.92 16.57 -6.39
C ALA A 250 5.96 15.68 -5.60
N ALA A 251 6.46 14.54 -5.15
CA ALA A 251 5.83 13.70 -4.14
C ALA A 251 6.82 13.34 -3.03
N VAL A 252 6.32 13.05 -1.84
CA VAL A 252 7.13 12.70 -0.68
C VAL A 252 6.64 11.41 -0.03
N GLY A 253 7.53 10.69 0.66
CA GLY A 253 7.18 9.50 1.44
C GLY A 253 7.39 9.70 2.93
N THR A 254 6.43 9.27 3.75
CA THR A 254 6.51 9.32 5.20
C THR A 254 5.51 8.36 5.88
N SER A 255 5.42 8.43 7.19
CA SER A 255 4.49 7.73 8.09
C SER A 255 4.01 8.71 9.17
N GLY A 256 3.14 8.29 10.09
CA GLY A 256 2.44 9.19 11.03
C GLY A 256 3.37 10.17 11.76
N GLY A 257 4.46 9.69 12.37
CA GLY A 257 5.40 10.54 13.12
C GLY A 257 6.11 11.60 12.27
N GLY A 258 6.50 11.23 11.05
CA GLY A 258 7.11 12.18 10.10
C GLY A 258 6.10 13.15 9.51
N PHE A 259 4.86 12.71 9.28
CA PHE A 259 3.78 13.60 8.84
C PHE A 259 3.44 14.66 9.90
N CYS A 260 3.55 14.35 11.20
CA CYS A 260 3.49 15.35 12.28
C CYS A 260 4.52 16.49 12.10
N LEU A 261 5.73 16.18 11.65
CA LEU A 261 6.76 17.19 11.38
C LEU A 261 6.49 17.98 10.10
N MET A 262 5.72 17.40 9.16
CA MET A 262 5.39 18.04 7.88
C MET A 262 4.18 18.99 7.96
N THR A 263 3.39 18.98 9.04
CA THR A 263 2.06 19.65 9.04
C THR A 263 2.12 21.16 8.78
N GLU A 264 3.21 21.83 9.19
CA GLU A 264 3.40 23.26 8.90
C GLU A 264 3.63 23.49 7.40
N GLY A 265 4.54 22.73 6.78
CA GLY A 265 4.75 22.76 5.33
C GLY A 265 3.50 22.33 4.55
N PHE A 266 2.74 21.35 5.05
CA PHE A 266 1.48 20.93 4.45
C PHE A 266 0.41 22.05 4.47
N SER A 267 0.34 22.82 5.57
CA SER A 267 -0.51 24.03 5.64
C SER A 267 -0.01 25.11 4.67
N LEU A 268 1.31 25.30 4.57
CA LEU A 268 1.92 26.22 3.59
C LEU A 268 1.51 25.87 2.15
N SER A 269 1.51 24.58 1.76
CA SER A 269 0.99 24.12 0.46
C SER A 269 -0.44 24.59 0.20
N GLY A 270 -1.30 24.47 1.21
CA GLY A 270 -2.70 24.90 1.14
C GLY A 270 -2.86 26.41 0.95
N MET A 271 -2.09 27.21 1.70
CA MET A 271 -2.12 28.67 1.61
C MET A 271 -1.50 29.18 0.31
N SER A 272 -0.31 28.69 -0.05
CA SER A 272 0.43 29.15 -1.23
C SER A 272 -0.07 28.55 -2.54
N GLU A 273 -0.99 27.58 -2.46
CA GLU A 273 -1.53 26.80 -3.58
C GLU A 273 -0.42 26.09 -4.40
N VAL A 274 0.68 25.73 -3.75
CA VAL A 274 1.76 24.95 -4.37
C VAL A 274 1.48 23.45 -4.14
N PRO A 275 1.19 22.68 -5.19
CA PRO A 275 0.77 21.28 -5.05
C PRO A 275 1.93 20.37 -4.63
N VAL A 276 1.62 19.43 -3.74
CA VAL A 276 2.51 18.34 -3.31
C VAL A 276 1.67 17.10 -3.00
N VAL A 277 2.19 15.91 -3.27
CA VAL A 277 1.56 14.65 -2.85
C VAL A 277 2.38 13.98 -1.76
N VAL A 278 1.74 13.68 -0.63
CA VAL A 278 2.34 12.96 0.50
C VAL A 278 1.87 11.51 0.47
N VAL A 279 2.78 10.56 0.31
CA VAL A 279 2.51 9.15 0.59
C VAL A 279 2.64 8.95 2.10
N LEU A 280 1.50 8.82 2.78
CA LEU A 280 1.41 8.58 4.21
C LEU A 280 1.17 7.08 4.44
N GLY A 281 2.26 6.34 4.67
CA GLY A 281 2.20 4.92 5.03
C GLY A 281 1.96 4.75 6.52
N GLN A 282 0.73 4.45 6.89
CA GLN A 282 0.29 4.25 8.27
C GLN A 282 0.95 3.00 8.88
N ARG A 283 1.29 3.13 10.16
CA ARG A 283 1.75 2.06 11.03
C ARG A 283 1.14 2.26 12.41
N ALA A 284 1.19 1.26 13.27
CA ALA A 284 0.61 1.37 14.61
C ALA A 284 1.26 2.51 15.41
N GLY A 285 0.47 3.53 15.76
CA GLY A 285 0.82 4.61 16.70
C GLY A 285 0.22 4.39 18.09
N PRO A 286 0.18 5.42 18.96
CA PRO A 286 0.72 6.78 18.77
C PRO A 286 2.25 6.85 18.95
N SER A 287 2.84 8.01 18.64
CA SER A 287 4.29 8.24 18.73
C SER A 287 5.08 7.23 17.87
N THR A 288 6.16 6.64 18.38
CA THR A 288 6.88 5.56 17.70
C THR A 288 5.98 4.34 17.43
N GLY A 289 5.10 4.03 18.39
CA GLY A 289 4.18 2.91 18.38
C GLY A 289 4.88 1.58 18.04
N MET A 290 4.35 0.83 17.08
CA MET A 290 4.93 -0.41 16.58
C MET A 290 5.33 -0.24 15.09
N PRO A 291 6.58 0.18 14.79
CA PRO A 291 6.97 0.66 13.46
C PRO A 291 6.81 -0.32 12.30
N THR A 292 6.81 -1.62 12.60
CA THR A 292 6.78 -2.71 11.61
C THR A 292 5.41 -3.37 11.49
N TYR A 293 4.37 -2.75 12.07
CA TYR A 293 3.03 -3.30 12.19
C TYR A 293 1.96 -2.36 11.62
N THR A 294 0.87 -2.93 11.12
CA THR A 294 -0.19 -2.19 10.42
C THR A 294 -1.13 -1.49 11.39
N ALA A 295 -1.66 -0.35 10.95
CA ALA A 295 -2.80 0.31 11.56
C ALA A 295 -3.43 1.28 10.56
N GLN A 296 -4.67 1.66 10.82
CA GLN A 296 -5.44 2.65 10.06
C GLN A 296 -5.86 3.82 10.96
N SER A 297 -4.93 4.31 11.79
CA SER A 297 -5.18 5.29 12.85
C SER A 297 -4.96 6.75 12.44
N ASP A 298 -4.54 7.04 11.21
CA ASP A 298 -4.12 8.39 10.82
C ASP A 298 -5.13 9.06 9.87
N LEU A 299 -6.33 8.49 9.67
CA LEU A 299 -7.35 9.07 8.77
C LEU A 299 -7.77 10.47 9.22
N HIS A 300 -8.24 10.65 10.45
CA HIS A 300 -8.64 11.98 10.94
C HIS A 300 -7.45 12.92 11.00
N PHE A 301 -6.26 12.40 11.30
CA PHE A 301 -5.04 13.20 11.24
C PHE A 301 -4.80 13.73 9.80
N ALA A 302 -4.85 12.88 8.78
CA ALA A 302 -4.72 13.28 7.37
C ALA A 302 -5.82 14.25 6.91
N LEU A 303 -7.05 14.08 7.40
CA LEU A 303 -8.18 14.95 7.07
C LEU A 303 -8.06 16.36 7.68
N HIS A 304 -7.37 16.49 8.81
CA HIS A 304 -7.32 17.70 9.62
C HIS A 304 -5.90 18.27 9.83
N ALA A 305 -4.88 17.71 9.18
CA ALA A 305 -3.50 18.17 9.28
C ALA A 305 -3.30 19.57 8.70
N GLY A 306 -2.52 20.38 9.42
CA GLY A 306 -2.19 21.75 9.08
C GLY A 306 -3.19 22.76 9.68
N GLN A 307 -2.67 23.90 10.15
CA GLN A 307 -3.50 24.96 10.70
C GLN A 307 -4.35 25.65 9.61
N GLY A 308 -5.54 26.12 9.99
CA GLY A 308 -6.49 26.79 9.10
C GLY A 308 -7.28 25.83 8.19
N GLU A 309 -8.00 26.41 7.23
CA GLU A 309 -8.88 25.69 6.32
C GLU A 309 -8.40 25.80 4.87
N PHE A 310 -8.19 24.65 4.24
CA PHE A 310 -7.80 24.55 2.83
C PHE A 310 -8.27 23.23 2.24
N PRO A 311 -8.58 23.18 0.94
CA PRO A 311 -8.92 21.93 0.27
C PRO A 311 -7.72 20.99 0.20
N ARG A 312 -7.98 19.69 0.37
CA ARG A 312 -7.00 18.62 0.22
C ARG A 312 -7.64 17.38 -0.39
N LEU A 313 -6.86 16.67 -1.19
CA LEU A 313 -7.23 15.36 -1.73
C LEU A 313 -6.68 14.27 -0.81
N VAL A 314 -7.52 13.35 -0.34
CA VAL A 314 -7.08 12.18 0.43
C VAL A 314 -7.65 10.93 -0.23
N VAL A 315 -6.76 10.05 -0.68
CA VAL A 315 -7.09 8.78 -1.33
C VAL A 315 -6.51 7.63 -0.52
N ALA A 316 -7.23 6.52 -0.43
CA ALA A 316 -6.83 5.36 0.34
C ALA A 316 -6.98 4.06 -0.47
N PRO A 317 -6.01 3.77 -1.36
CA PRO A 317 -6.01 2.51 -2.10
C PRO A 317 -5.90 1.32 -1.14
N GLY A 318 -6.46 0.17 -1.54
CA GLY A 318 -6.44 -1.05 -0.74
C GLY A 318 -5.77 -2.26 -1.39
N ASP A 319 -5.42 -2.17 -2.67
CA ASP A 319 -4.65 -3.18 -3.40
C ASP A 319 -3.66 -2.53 -4.38
N ALA A 320 -2.78 -3.33 -4.99
CA ALA A 320 -1.72 -2.83 -5.87
C ALA A 320 -2.25 -2.09 -7.12
N GLU A 321 -3.35 -2.55 -7.73
CA GLU A 321 -3.97 -1.86 -8.86
C GLU A 321 -4.59 -0.51 -8.47
N GLN A 322 -5.27 -0.46 -7.33
CA GLN A 322 -5.77 0.79 -6.77
C GLN A 322 -4.61 1.72 -6.41
N ALA A 323 -3.53 1.21 -5.82
CA ALA A 323 -2.36 1.99 -5.45
C ALA A 323 -1.70 2.63 -6.68
N TYR A 324 -1.52 1.85 -7.75
CA TYR A 324 -1.02 2.36 -9.03
C TYR A 324 -1.94 3.44 -9.62
N THR A 325 -3.25 3.15 -9.69
CA THR A 325 -4.25 4.05 -10.31
C THR A 325 -4.41 5.35 -9.54
N TRP A 326 -4.54 5.27 -8.22
CA TRP A 326 -4.81 6.44 -7.38
C TRP A 326 -3.56 7.24 -7.06
N SER A 327 -2.36 6.68 -7.17
CA SER A 327 -1.13 7.48 -7.12
C SER A 327 -0.97 8.36 -8.36
N ASP A 328 -1.28 7.81 -9.55
CA ASP A 328 -1.34 8.56 -10.81
C ASP A 328 -2.38 9.68 -10.73
N LEU A 329 -3.63 9.33 -10.38
CA LEU A 329 -4.72 10.31 -10.26
C LEU A 329 -4.46 11.35 -9.16
N ALA A 330 -3.93 10.95 -7.99
CA ALA A 330 -3.64 11.89 -6.91
C ALA A 330 -2.64 12.95 -7.34
N LEU A 331 -1.57 12.58 -8.05
CA LEU A 331 -0.59 13.53 -8.55
C LEU A 331 -1.21 14.48 -9.58
N ARG A 332 -1.95 13.96 -10.56
CA ARG A 332 -2.59 14.78 -11.60
C ARG A 332 -3.67 15.71 -11.05
N LEU A 333 -4.52 15.22 -10.15
CA LEU A 333 -5.58 16.02 -9.50
C LEU A 333 -5.00 17.09 -8.58
N SER A 334 -4.00 16.76 -7.77
CA SER A 334 -3.33 17.73 -6.89
C SER A 334 -2.75 18.90 -7.70
N TRP A 335 -2.15 18.60 -8.86
CA TRP A 335 -1.64 19.62 -9.78
C TRP A 335 -2.73 20.38 -10.53
N LYS A 336 -3.76 19.71 -11.05
CA LYS A 336 -4.90 20.34 -11.76
C LYS A 336 -5.60 21.36 -10.87
N TYR A 337 -5.84 20.99 -9.61
CA TYR A 337 -6.58 21.83 -8.66
C TYR A 337 -5.68 22.66 -7.74
N GLN A 338 -4.35 22.47 -7.77
CA GLN A 338 -3.41 23.17 -6.89
C GLN A 338 -3.77 23.01 -5.42
N VAL A 339 -3.87 21.76 -5.00
CA VAL A 339 -4.15 21.35 -3.63
C VAL A 339 -3.09 20.36 -3.16
N PRO A 340 -2.80 20.29 -1.86
CA PRO A 340 -2.07 19.17 -1.32
C PRO A 340 -2.88 17.87 -1.45
N GLY A 341 -2.18 16.78 -1.78
CA GLY A 341 -2.72 15.43 -1.86
C GLY A 341 -2.09 14.49 -0.84
N VAL A 342 -2.85 13.51 -0.36
CA VAL A 342 -2.40 12.43 0.52
C VAL A 342 -2.80 11.10 -0.08
N ILE A 343 -1.82 10.23 -0.30
CA ILE A 343 -2.02 8.80 -0.57
C ILE A 343 -1.88 8.09 0.78
N LEU A 344 -3.01 7.83 1.41
CA LEU A 344 -3.13 7.22 2.72
C LEU A 344 -3.14 5.70 2.58
N CYS A 345 -2.02 5.07 2.84
CA CYS A 345 -1.84 3.62 2.79
C CYS A 345 -1.50 3.09 4.18
N ASP A 346 -1.51 1.78 4.37
CA ASP A 346 -1.09 1.13 5.61
C ASP A 346 0.03 0.12 5.33
N LYS A 347 0.77 -0.29 6.36
CA LYS A 347 1.92 -1.21 6.22
C LYS A 347 1.56 -2.49 5.46
N THR A 348 0.33 -3.00 5.65
CA THR A 348 -0.14 -4.21 4.94
C THR A 348 -0.12 -3.98 3.42
N LEU A 349 -0.66 -2.86 2.94
CA LEU A 349 -0.55 -2.52 1.51
C LEU A 349 0.89 -2.25 1.09
N CYS A 350 1.60 -1.39 1.82
CA CYS A 350 2.95 -0.94 1.44
C CYS A 350 3.94 -2.10 1.21
N GLU A 351 3.94 -3.07 2.11
CA GLU A 351 4.91 -4.17 2.12
C GLU A 351 4.33 -5.53 1.71
N GLY A 352 3.01 -5.61 1.49
CA GLY A 352 2.40 -6.78 0.88
C GLY A 352 2.79 -6.89 -0.59
N PHE A 353 3.01 -8.12 -1.08
CA PHE A 353 3.24 -8.37 -2.51
C PHE A 353 2.01 -8.98 -3.15
N TYR A 354 1.72 -8.52 -4.37
CA TYR A 354 0.50 -8.83 -5.10
C TYR A 354 0.83 -9.28 -6.51
N SER A 355 0.09 -10.26 -7.02
CA SER A 355 -0.04 -10.44 -8.47
C SER A 355 -0.66 -9.21 -9.10
N PHE A 356 0.12 -8.50 -9.91
CA PHE A 356 -0.25 -7.22 -10.47
C PHE A 356 -0.57 -7.32 -11.96
N SER A 357 -1.66 -6.69 -12.37
CA SER A 357 -1.95 -6.45 -13.79
C SER A 357 -2.17 -4.97 -14.00
N ARG A 358 -1.33 -4.38 -14.85
CA ARG A 358 -1.32 -2.95 -15.10
C ARG A 358 -2.69 -2.48 -15.63
N PRO A 359 -3.44 -1.64 -14.90
CA PRO A 359 -4.79 -1.24 -15.28
C PRO A 359 -4.80 -0.02 -16.23
N ASP A 360 -3.77 0.17 -17.06
CA ASP A 360 -3.57 1.41 -17.84
C ASP A 360 -4.77 1.83 -18.70
N ALA A 361 -5.50 0.85 -19.23
CA ALA A 361 -6.65 1.08 -20.11
C ALA A 361 -7.87 1.64 -19.37
N THR A 362 -7.96 1.47 -18.05
CA THR A 362 -9.11 1.90 -17.25
C THR A 362 -8.87 3.22 -16.53
N ILE A 363 -7.65 3.75 -16.53
CA ILE A 363 -7.33 4.98 -15.83
C ILE A 363 -7.85 6.20 -16.61
N PRO A 364 -8.73 7.04 -16.02
CA PRO A 364 -9.26 8.21 -16.69
C PRO A 364 -8.18 9.25 -17.03
N ARG A 365 -8.38 9.93 -18.16
CA ARG A 365 -7.60 11.12 -18.51
C ARG A 365 -8.02 12.27 -17.61
N ILE A 366 -7.04 13.05 -17.17
CA ILE A 366 -7.23 14.27 -16.37
C ILE A 366 -6.56 15.38 -17.16
N ASP A 367 -7.26 16.49 -17.32
CA ASP A 367 -6.73 17.65 -18.04
C ASP A 367 -5.46 18.18 -17.37
N GLN A 368 -4.59 18.76 -18.18
CA GLN A 368 -3.40 19.42 -17.66
C GLN A 368 -3.78 20.66 -16.84
N PRO A 369 -2.95 21.05 -15.86
CA PRO A 369 -3.16 22.29 -15.12
C PRO A 369 -3.24 23.49 -16.08
N THR A 370 -4.19 24.40 -15.83
CA THR A 370 -4.29 25.65 -16.58
C THR A 370 -3.01 26.46 -16.41
N LYS A 371 -2.39 26.88 -17.52
CA LYS A 371 -1.16 27.69 -17.52
C LYS A 371 -1.44 29.11 -18.03
N ALA A 372 -0.78 30.09 -17.44
CA ALA A 372 -0.74 31.46 -17.96
C ALA A 372 0.40 31.63 -18.96
N SER A 373 0.31 32.67 -19.79
CA SER A 373 1.46 33.18 -20.53
C SER A 373 2.29 34.11 -19.64
N PRO A 374 3.63 34.07 -19.70
CA PRO A 374 4.47 35.09 -19.08
C PRO A 374 4.11 36.50 -19.59
N GLY A 375 4.20 37.48 -18.72
CA GLY A 375 4.03 38.89 -19.06
C GLY A 375 3.78 39.78 -17.84
N PRO A 376 3.90 41.11 -18.02
CA PRO A 376 3.53 42.07 -17.00
C PRO A 376 2.05 41.92 -16.66
N GLY A 377 1.72 41.88 -15.36
CA GLY A 377 0.34 41.73 -14.89
C GLY A 377 -0.09 40.31 -14.53
N TYR A 378 0.79 39.31 -14.62
CA TYR A 378 0.50 37.99 -14.07
C TYR A 378 0.14 38.07 -12.57
N SER A 379 -0.97 37.42 -12.21
CA SER A 379 -1.48 37.35 -10.84
C SER A 379 -1.60 35.87 -10.44
N ARG A 380 -0.70 35.42 -9.56
CA ARG A 380 -0.62 34.00 -9.14
C ARG A 380 -1.93 33.48 -8.57
N TYR A 381 -2.69 34.33 -7.90
CA TYR A 381 -3.92 34.00 -7.18
C TYR A 381 -5.15 34.64 -7.84
N LEU A 382 -5.12 34.83 -9.16
CA LEU A 382 -6.24 35.36 -9.95
C LEU A 382 -7.56 34.64 -9.61
N PHE A 383 -8.62 35.41 -9.39
CA PHE A 383 -9.95 34.86 -9.20
C PHE A 383 -10.48 34.24 -10.49
N SER A 384 -11.06 33.05 -10.38
CA SER A 384 -11.66 32.32 -11.50
C SER A 384 -12.96 31.66 -11.06
N GLU A 385 -13.79 31.24 -12.01
CA GLU A 385 -15.10 30.64 -11.74
C GLU A 385 -14.99 29.39 -10.85
N ASN A 386 -13.98 28.55 -11.08
CA ASN A 386 -13.72 27.33 -10.32
C ASN A 386 -12.71 27.52 -9.17
N GLY A 387 -12.22 28.74 -8.93
CA GLY A 387 -11.23 29.04 -7.89
C GLY A 387 -9.79 28.58 -8.19
N VAL A 388 -9.53 27.95 -9.33
CA VAL A 388 -8.20 27.52 -9.78
C VAL A 388 -7.55 28.64 -10.61
N SER A 389 -6.45 29.21 -10.12
CA SER A 389 -5.73 30.27 -10.82
C SER A 389 -4.75 29.70 -11.85
N PRO A 390 -4.57 30.29 -13.04
CA PRO A 390 -3.57 29.82 -14.01
C PRO A 390 -2.14 29.79 -13.43
N LEU A 391 -1.45 28.65 -13.57
CA LEU A 391 -0.09 28.45 -13.08
C LEU A 391 0.96 29.06 -14.01
N LEU A 392 2.05 29.50 -13.39
CA LEU A 392 3.31 29.82 -14.04
C LEU A 392 4.45 29.38 -13.11
N SER A 393 5.58 28.97 -13.68
CA SER A 393 6.75 28.49 -12.92
C SER A 393 8.02 29.14 -13.45
N PRO A 394 9.00 29.47 -12.59
CA PRO A 394 10.27 30.02 -13.03
C PRO A 394 11.10 28.98 -13.82
N PRO A 395 11.99 29.42 -14.71
CA PRO A 395 12.26 30.82 -15.07
C PRO A 395 11.18 31.39 -16.01
N CYS A 396 10.81 32.66 -15.82
CA CYS A 396 9.94 33.42 -16.71
C CYS A 396 10.51 34.82 -16.91
N THR A 397 10.80 35.20 -18.15
CA THR A 397 11.26 36.55 -18.48
C THR A 397 10.14 37.57 -18.22
N ASP A 398 10.51 38.74 -17.71
CA ASP A 398 9.60 39.89 -17.46
C ASP A 398 8.36 39.59 -16.59
N THR A 399 8.41 38.52 -15.80
CA THR A 399 7.29 38.10 -14.93
C THR A 399 7.79 37.76 -13.54
N VAL A 400 7.16 38.32 -12.51
CA VAL A 400 7.42 37.95 -11.12
C VAL A 400 6.32 37.00 -10.64
N ILE A 401 6.71 35.82 -10.18
CA ILE A 401 5.80 34.83 -9.59
C ILE A 401 5.97 34.90 -8.08
N LYS A 402 4.95 35.39 -7.36
CA LYS A 402 4.97 35.50 -5.90
C LYS A 402 4.14 34.39 -5.29
N VAL A 403 4.76 33.62 -4.39
CA VAL A 403 4.08 32.67 -3.51
C VAL A 403 4.26 33.10 -2.08
N ASN A 404 3.24 32.95 -1.25
CA ASN A 404 3.22 33.53 0.09
C ASN A 404 2.48 32.62 1.08
N GLY A 405 3.00 32.51 2.30
CA GLY A 405 2.36 31.83 3.42
C GLY A 405 1.45 32.74 4.25
N TYR A 406 1.52 34.06 4.04
CA TYR A 406 0.60 35.05 4.64
C TYR A 406 -0.70 35.13 3.83
N THR A 407 -1.77 35.67 4.41
CA THR A 407 -2.96 36.09 3.63
C THR A 407 -2.53 37.09 2.56
N HIS A 408 -2.96 36.91 1.31
CA HIS A 408 -2.45 37.69 0.18
C HIS A 408 -3.54 38.10 -0.81
N ASP A 409 -3.27 39.14 -1.59
CA ASP A 409 -4.11 39.53 -2.74
C ASP A 409 -3.84 38.66 -3.99
N GLN A 410 -4.51 38.96 -5.11
CA GLN A 410 -4.38 38.21 -6.36
C GLN A 410 -2.94 38.18 -6.91
N ALA A 411 -2.13 39.20 -6.60
CA ALA A 411 -0.74 39.31 -7.02
C ALA A 411 0.23 38.60 -6.06
N GLY A 412 -0.26 38.05 -4.94
CA GLY A 412 0.55 37.40 -3.91
C GLY A 412 1.17 38.35 -2.89
N ILE A 413 0.72 39.60 -2.82
CA ILE A 413 1.18 40.58 -1.83
C ILE A 413 0.44 40.36 -0.52
N SER A 414 1.17 40.33 0.60
CA SER A 414 0.59 40.18 1.93
C SER A 414 -0.46 41.27 2.21
N THR A 415 -1.56 40.88 2.86
CA THR A 415 -2.64 41.78 3.23
C THR A 415 -3.37 41.34 4.49
N GLU A 416 -3.90 42.30 5.23
CA GLU A 416 -4.78 42.11 6.40
C GLU A 416 -6.18 42.69 6.13
N ASN A 417 -6.45 43.11 4.90
CA ASN A 417 -7.76 43.60 4.52
C ASN A 417 -8.80 42.47 4.64
N SER A 418 -9.84 42.69 5.43
CA SER A 418 -10.87 41.68 5.74
C SER A 418 -11.64 41.21 4.51
N GLU A 419 -11.91 42.08 3.54
CA GLU A 419 -12.64 41.74 2.32
C GLU A 419 -11.79 40.84 1.42
N ILE A 420 -10.51 41.18 1.22
CA ILE A 420 -9.59 40.34 0.42
C ILE A 420 -9.40 38.97 1.10
N ALA A 421 -9.25 38.94 2.42
CA ALA A 421 -9.11 37.70 3.18
C ALA A 421 -10.33 36.77 3.02
N ALA A 422 -11.54 37.33 3.04
CA ALA A 422 -12.77 36.59 2.80
C ALA A 422 -12.81 36.04 1.36
N LEU A 423 -12.57 36.89 0.36
CA LEU A 423 -12.58 36.50 -1.06
C LEU A 423 -11.57 35.39 -1.39
N MET A 424 -10.37 35.42 -0.78
CA MET A 424 -9.38 34.36 -0.97
C MET A 424 -9.77 33.04 -0.31
N SER A 425 -10.47 33.10 0.82
CA SER A 425 -11.02 31.90 1.46
C SER A 425 -12.14 31.29 0.62
N GLU A 426 -13.06 32.12 0.11
CA GLU A 426 -14.11 31.69 -0.82
C GLU A 426 -13.54 31.09 -2.11
N LYS A 427 -12.45 31.67 -2.65
CA LYS A 427 -11.73 31.11 -3.81
C LYS A 427 -11.25 29.67 -3.53
N ARG A 428 -10.65 29.41 -2.36
CA ARG A 428 -10.22 28.06 -1.97
C ARG A 428 -11.41 27.10 -1.77
N LEU A 429 -12.56 27.59 -1.31
CA LEU A 429 -13.79 26.80 -1.24
C LEU A 429 -14.36 26.45 -2.63
N LYS A 430 -14.35 27.39 -3.59
CA LYS A 430 -14.73 27.12 -4.99
C LYS A 430 -13.85 26.02 -5.61
N LYS A 431 -12.55 26.09 -5.35
CA LYS A 431 -11.59 25.04 -5.74
C LYS A 431 -11.93 23.68 -5.11
N ALA A 432 -12.32 23.65 -3.84
CA ALA A 432 -12.76 22.43 -3.17
C ALA A 432 -13.98 21.79 -3.87
N ALA A 433 -14.97 22.61 -4.22
CA ALA A 433 -16.16 22.16 -4.95
C ALA A 433 -15.82 21.64 -6.36
N ALA A 434 -14.93 22.32 -7.07
CA ALA A 434 -14.48 21.90 -8.40
C ALA A 434 -13.72 20.55 -8.34
N LEU A 435 -12.85 20.36 -7.34
CA LEU A 435 -12.20 19.08 -7.08
C LEU A 435 -13.23 17.98 -6.76
N ALA A 436 -14.22 18.27 -5.93
CA ALA A 436 -15.27 17.31 -5.57
C ALA A 436 -16.10 16.87 -6.78
N SER A 437 -16.40 17.79 -7.70
CA SER A 437 -17.11 17.46 -8.94
C SER A 437 -16.30 16.52 -9.85
N GLU A 438 -14.98 16.72 -9.95
CA GLU A 438 -14.10 15.83 -10.71
C GLU A 438 -13.96 14.47 -10.03
N VAL A 439 -13.78 14.45 -8.70
CA VAL A 439 -13.74 13.19 -7.94
C VAL A 439 -15.03 12.40 -8.14
N PHE A 440 -16.19 13.06 -8.15
CA PHE A 440 -17.46 12.39 -8.41
C PHE A 440 -17.50 11.73 -9.80
N SER A 441 -16.98 12.38 -10.85
CA SER A 441 -16.98 11.83 -12.22
C SER A 441 -16.07 10.62 -12.39
N LEU A 442 -15.07 10.45 -11.51
CA LEU A 442 -14.18 9.29 -11.48
C LEU A 442 -14.80 8.04 -10.85
N ASN A 443 -15.99 8.15 -10.24
CA ASN A 443 -16.68 7.07 -9.54
C ASN A 443 -15.79 6.26 -8.57
N PRO A 444 -15.22 6.89 -7.53
CA PRO A 444 -14.24 6.27 -6.62
C PRO A 444 -14.82 5.32 -5.57
N VAL A 445 -16.06 4.85 -5.74
CA VAL A 445 -16.72 3.91 -4.81
C VAL A 445 -16.71 2.52 -5.45
N VAL A 446 -15.99 1.60 -4.83
CA VAL A 446 -15.98 0.20 -5.26
C VAL A 446 -17.12 -0.55 -4.59
N VAL A 447 -17.90 -1.28 -5.39
CA VAL A 447 -18.96 -2.17 -4.92
C VAL A 447 -18.67 -3.58 -5.43
N GLY A 448 -18.82 -4.57 -4.56
CA GLY A 448 -18.63 -5.98 -4.91
C GLY A 448 -19.45 -6.90 -4.00
N GLY A 449 -19.18 -8.21 -4.08
CA GLY A 449 -19.94 -9.23 -3.36
C GLY A 449 -21.35 -9.39 -3.94
N ASP A 450 -22.29 -9.82 -3.10
CA ASP A 450 -23.70 -9.96 -3.47
C ASP A 450 -24.41 -8.61 -3.41
N THR A 451 -24.67 -8.01 -4.58
CA THR A 451 -25.40 -6.75 -4.69
C THR A 451 -26.89 -6.88 -4.37
N GLY A 452 -27.44 -8.07 -4.20
CA GLY A 452 -28.80 -8.31 -3.69
C GLY A 452 -28.90 -8.33 -2.16
N SER A 453 -27.78 -8.41 -1.46
CA SER A 453 -27.75 -8.52 0.00
C SER A 453 -28.28 -7.26 0.70
N ASP A 454 -29.00 -7.43 1.81
CA ASP A 454 -29.42 -6.33 2.70
C ASP A 454 -28.41 -6.05 3.82
N VAL A 455 -27.25 -6.70 3.77
CA VAL A 455 -26.09 -6.50 4.64
C VAL A 455 -24.89 -6.03 3.80
N ALA A 456 -24.20 -5.00 4.26
CA ALA A 456 -22.96 -4.51 3.63
C ALA A 456 -21.80 -4.40 4.61
N LEU A 457 -20.64 -4.89 4.19
CA LEU A 457 -19.34 -4.54 4.77
C LEU A 457 -18.85 -3.24 4.14
N ILE A 458 -18.51 -2.26 4.98
CA ILE A 458 -17.95 -0.97 4.56
C ILE A 458 -16.52 -0.89 5.08
N CYS A 459 -15.54 -0.75 4.20
CA CYS A 459 -14.13 -0.68 4.58
C CYS A 459 -13.36 0.33 3.73
N TRP A 460 -12.11 0.59 4.08
CA TRP A 460 -11.19 1.47 3.34
C TRP A 460 -9.77 0.93 3.48
N GLY A 461 -8.86 1.29 2.57
CA GLY A 461 -7.48 0.79 2.60
C GLY A 461 -7.38 -0.74 2.46
N SER A 462 -6.32 -1.34 3.02
CA SER A 462 -6.00 -2.76 2.81
C SER A 462 -7.03 -3.80 3.27
N PRO A 463 -7.93 -3.54 4.26
CA PRO A 463 -9.05 -4.42 4.58
C PRO A 463 -9.97 -4.78 3.41
N ILE A 464 -9.92 -4.09 2.27
CA ILE A 464 -10.71 -4.46 1.10
C ILE A 464 -10.46 -5.90 0.64
N GLY A 465 -9.23 -6.40 0.74
CA GLY A 465 -8.89 -7.77 0.35
C GLY A 465 -9.66 -8.79 1.16
N VAL A 466 -9.58 -8.68 2.49
CA VAL A 466 -10.28 -9.59 3.41
C VAL A 466 -11.80 -9.41 3.36
N CYS A 467 -12.29 -8.17 3.21
CA CYS A 467 -13.73 -7.88 3.13
C CYS A 467 -14.35 -8.45 1.86
N ARG A 468 -13.66 -8.40 0.71
CA ARG A 468 -14.15 -9.00 -0.55
C ARG A 468 -14.29 -10.51 -0.41
N GLU A 469 -13.32 -11.17 0.21
CA GLU A 469 -13.34 -12.63 0.38
C GLU A 469 -14.42 -13.08 1.38
N ALA A 470 -14.51 -12.43 2.56
CA ALA A 470 -15.54 -12.73 3.54
C ALA A 470 -16.95 -12.40 3.01
N ALA A 471 -17.12 -11.30 2.27
CA ALA A 471 -18.40 -10.98 1.64
C ALA A 471 -18.79 -12.01 0.58
N GLY A 472 -17.82 -12.48 -0.21
CA GLY A 472 -18.02 -13.53 -1.21
C GLY A 472 -18.46 -14.87 -0.60
N SER A 473 -17.85 -15.28 0.52
CA SER A 473 -18.21 -16.53 1.20
C SER A 473 -19.54 -16.45 1.94
N MET A 474 -19.89 -15.27 2.46
CA MET A 474 -21.09 -15.05 3.29
C MET A 474 -22.31 -14.50 2.52
N GLY A 475 -22.18 -14.21 1.22
CA GLY A 475 -23.27 -13.62 0.41
C GLY A 475 -23.62 -12.20 0.84
N LEU A 476 -22.61 -11.37 1.14
CA LEU A 476 -22.77 -9.99 1.59
C LEU A 476 -22.34 -9.01 0.50
N ARG A 477 -22.81 -7.77 0.58
CA ARG A 477 -22.27 -6.67 -0.23
C ARG A 477 -20.98 -6.15 0.41
N VAL A 478 -20.02 -5.71 -0.40
CA VAL A 478 -18.87 -4.90 0.06
C VAL A 478 -18.87 -3.54 -0.62
N VAL A 479 -18.63 -2.48 0.15
CA VAL A 479 -18.56 -1.09 -0.33
C VAL A 479 -17.28 -0.44 0.20
N GLN A 480 -16.52 0.21 -0.68
CA GLN A 480 -15.26 0.88 -0.34
C GLN A 480 -15.17 2.25 -1.01
N PRO A 481 -15.16 3.37 -0.25
CA PRO A 481 -14.69 4.64 -0.77
C PRO A 481 -13.16 4.63 -0.90
N VAL A 482 -12.65 4.83 -2.12
CA VAL A 482 -11.20 5.00 -2.34
C VAL A 482 -10.77 6.46 -2.13
N VAL A 483 -11.68 7.43 -2.28
CA VAL A 483 -11.43 8.84 -1.94
C VAL A 483 -12.13 9.18 -0.64
N LEU A 484 -11.39 9.69 0.33
CA LEU A 484 -11.86 10.05 1.69
C LEU A 484 -12.01 11.56 1.88
N SER A 485 -11.33 12.36 1.05
CA SER A 485 -11.56 13.81 0.94
C SER A 485 -11.27 14.27 -0.49
N PRO A 486 -12.20 14.94 -1.18
CA PRO A 486 -13.61 15.09 -0.81
C PRO A 486 -14.34 13.74 -0.84
N LEU A 487 -15.14 13.46 0.19
CA LEU A 487 -15.89 12.20 0.27
C LEU A 487 -17.01 12.14 -0.79
N PRO A 488 -17.08 11.09 -1.64
CA PRO A 488 -18.09 10.93 -2.69
C PRO A 488 -19.45 10.53 -2.09
N THR A 489 -20.07 11.45 -1.34
CA THR A 489 -21.23 11.15 -0.46
C THR A 489 -22.41 10.55 -1.21
N GLN A 490 -22.78 11.13 -2.36
CA GLN A 490 -23.92 10.65 -3.14
C GLN A 490 -23.68 9.23 -3.66
N LEU A 491 -22.50 8.94 -4.22
CA LEU A 491 -22.15 7.59 -4.71
C LEU A 491 -22.17 6.55 -3.58
N LEU A 492 -21.73 6.94 -2.38
CA LEU A 492 -21.82 6.06 -1.20
C LEU A 492 -23.26 5.81 -0.77
N GLN A 493 -24.11 6.85 -0.76
CA GLN A 493 -25.53 6.70 -0.45
C GLN A 493 -26.23 5.78 -1.46
N ASP A 494 -25.93 5.93 -2.75
CA ASP A 494 -26.44 5.07 -3.81
C ASP A 494 -25.98 3.62 -3.63
N ALA A 495 -24.69 3.41 -3.34
CA ALA A 495 -24.12 2.07 -3.10
C ALA A 495 -24.70 1.37 -1.84
N LEU A 496 -25.15 2.14 -0.86
CA LEU A 496 -25.74 1.66 0.39
C LEU A 496 -27.28 1.65 0.38
N GLN A 497 -27.91 2.02 -0.75
CA GLN A 497 -29.36 1.99 -0.87
C GLN A 497 -29.89 0.58 -0.62
N GLY A 498 -30.93 0.48 0.22
CA GLY A 498 -31.58 -0.78 0.58
C GLY A 498 -30.86 -1.62 1.64
N ILE A 499 -29.65 -1.23 2.07
CA ILE A 499 -28.90 -1.95 3.11
C ILE A 499 -29.51 -1.69 4.49
N LYS A 500 -29.89 -2.76 5.19
CA LYS A 500 -30.43 -2.73 6.57
C LYS A 500 -29.36 -2.86 7.65
N ARG A 501 -28.26 -3.57 7.35
CA ARG A 501 -27.12 -3.77 8.26
C ARG A 501 -25.84 -3.29 7.59
N GLN A 502 -25.25 -2.23 8.13
CA GLN A 502 -24.03 -1.61 7.63
C GLN A 502 -22.94 -1.83 8.67
N ILE A 503 -21.97 -2.69 8.34
CA ILE A 503 -20.87 -3.07 9.22
C ILE A 503 -19.60 -2.35 8.74
N VAL A 504 -19.07 -1.42 9.54
CA VAL A 504 -17.77 -0.82 9.23
C VAL A 504 -16.65 -1.73 9.72
N VAL A 505 -15.72 -2.06 8.83
CA VAL A 505 -14.51 -2.85 9.12
C VAL A 505 -13.29 -1.94 9.00
N GLU A 506 -12.54 -1.77 10.08
CA GLU A 506 -11.37 -0.89 10.10
C GLU A 506 -10.31 -1.28 11.14
N GLU A 507 -9.06 -0.95 10.85
CA GLU A 507 -7.90 -1.28 11.69
C GLU A 507 -7.50 -0.11 12.64
N ASN A 508 -8.47 0.44 13.36
CA ASN A 508 -8.26 1.44 14.41
C ASN A 508 -9.28 1.31 15.55
N ALA A 509 -8.94 1.86 16.72
CA ALA A 509 -9.76 1.75 17.92
C ALA A 509 -10.99 2.68 17.92
N GLU A 510 -10.88 3.88 17.34
CA GLU A 510 -11.90 4.94 17.48
C GLU A 510 -13.05 4.82 16.49
N GLY A 511 -12.85 4.11 15.38
CA GLY A 511 -13.83 4.01 14.31
C GLY A 511 -13.79 5.20 13.35
N GLN A 512 -12.60 5.53 12.86
CA GLN A 512 -12.34 6.75 12.10
C GLN A 512 -13.15 6.86 10.80
N LEU A 513 -13.33 5.77 10.06
CA LEU A 513 -14.19 5.77 8.87
C LEU A 513 -15.65 5.98 9.27
N ALA A 514 -16.12 5.30 10.32
CA ALA A 514 -17.48 5.49 10.81
C ALA A 514 -17.76 6.95 11.21
N MET A 515 -16.82 7.62 11.87
CA MET A 515 -16.94 9.04 12.20
C MET A 515 -17.02 9.94 10.96
N LEU A 516 -16.19 9.65 9.94
CA LEU A 516 -16.23 10.38 8.67
C LEU A 516 -17.58 10.19 7.96
N LEU A 517 -18.07 8.96 7.85
CA LEU A 517 -19.36 8.64 7.25
C LEU A 517 -20.50 9.35 7.98
N ALA A 518 -20.48 9.36 9.32
CA ALA A 518 -21.51 9.99 10.15
C ALA A 518 -21.59 11.51 9.92
N ARG A 519 -20.44 12.18 9.71
CA ARG A 519 -20.37 13.61 9.34
C ARG A 519 -21.09 13.91 8.02
N HIS A 520 -21.17 12.92 7.13
CA HIS A 520 -21.84 13.00 5.82
C HIS A 520 -23.25 12.38 5.82
N GLY A 521 -23.83 12.12 6.99
CA GLY A 521 -25.20 11.61 7.13
C GLY A 521 -25.36 10.10 6.90
N ILE A 522 -24.26 9.36 6.68
CA ILE A 522 -24.27 7.90 6.58
C ILE A 522 -23.95 7.35 7.97
N ARG A 523 -24.88 6.62 8.59
CA ARG A 523 -24.72 6.11 9.97
C ARG A 523 -24.72 4.60 9.98
N PRO A 524 -23.55 3.96 9.81
CA PRO A 524 -23.41 2.53 10.00
C PRO A 524 -23.85 2.11 11.40
N ASN A 525 -24.49 0.95 11.53
CA ASN A 525 -25.08 0.49 12.78
C ASN A 525 -24.25 -0.58 13.50
N LEU A 526 -23.22 -1.11 12.85
CA LEU A 526 -22.34 -2.16 13.37
C LEU A 526 -20.88 -1.82 13.07
N HIS A 527 -19.97 -2.26 13.94
CA HIS A 527 -18.54 -1.98 13.83
C HIS A 527 -17.72 -3.23 14.15
N ILE A 528 -16.76 -3.54 13.29
CA ILE A 528 -15.72 -4.54 13.52
C ILE A 528 -14.38 -3.81 13.47
N ARG A 529 -13.69 -3.79 14.61
CA ARG A 529 -12.43 -3.05 14.78
C ARG A 529 -11.29 -3.99 15.16
N ARG A 530 -10.11 -3.70 14.64
CA ARG A 530 -8.84 -4.33 15.03
C ARG A 530 -7.77 -3.26 15.26
N TYR A 531 -6.94 -3.43 16.27
CA TYR A 531 -5.96 -2.41 16.68
C TYR A 531 -4.77 -3.03 17.44
N ASP A 532 -4.47 -4.31 17.15
CA ASP A 532 -3.38 -5.09 17.74
C ASP A 532 -2.10 -5.09 16.87
N GLY A 533 -2.08 -4.31 15.78
CA GLY A 533 -0.96 -4.24 14.84
C GLY A 533 -0.95 -5.31 13.75
N ARG A 534 -1.96 -6.19 13.70
CA ARG A 534 -2.05 -7.26 12.70
C ARG A 534 -3.22 -7.03 11.74
N PRO A 535 -3.11 -7.50 10.48
CA PRO A 535 -4.25 -7.49 9.57
C PRO A 535 -5.23 -8.61 9.92
N PHE A 536 -6.50 -8.44 9.57
CA PHE A 536 -7.49 -9.53 9.65
C PHE A 536 -7.11 -10.73 8.77
N THR A 537 -7.37 -11.93 9.28
CA THR A 537 -7.52 -13.12 8.44
C THR A 537 -8.96 -13.20 7.92
N VAL A 538 -9.17 -13.97 6.84
CA VAL A 538 -10.51 -14.18 6.28
C VAL A 538 -11.44 -14.82 7.32
N GLU A 539 -11.02 -15.91 7.96
CA GLU A 539 -11.87 -16.65 8.90
C GLU A 539 -12.17 -15.85 10.18
N GLU A 540 -11.21 -15.04 10.67
CA GLU A 540 -11.47 -14.17 11.82
C GLU A 540 -12.55 -13.13 11.48
N LEU A 541 -12.46 -12.50 10.30
CA LEU A 541 -13.47 -11.52 9.90
C LEU A 541 -14.84 -12.18 9.76
N GLU A 542 -14.93 -13.35 9.13
CA GLU A 542 -16.20 -14.08 9.03
C GLU A 542 -16.82 -14.40 10.40
N VAL A 543 -16.02 -14.83 11.38
CA VAL A 543 -16.49 -15.06 12.75
C VAL A 543 -17.05 -13.77 13.35
N ARG A 544 -16.29 -12.67 13.29
CA ARG A 544 -16.72 -11.37 13.83
C ARG A 544 -17.96 -10.81 13.13
N VAL A 545 -18.13 -11.07 11.83
CA VAL A 545 -19.34 -10.69 11.09
C VAL A 545 -20.55 -11.49 11.58
N ARG A 546 -20.41 -12.81 11.80
CA ARG A 546 -21.49 -13.61 12.39
C ARG A 546 -21.87 -13.12 13.79
N GLU A 547 -20.88 -12.80 14.62
CA GLU A 547 -21.09 -12.24 15.96
C GLU A 547 -21.80 -10.88 15.92
N ALA A 548 -21.45 -10.01 14.97
CA ALA A 548 -22.08 -8.70 14.82
C ALA A 548 -23.52 -8.77 14.28
N LEU A 549 -23.89 -9.86 13.58
CA LEU A 549 -25.22 -10.06 13.01
C LEU A 549 -26.17 -10.87 13.91
N ALA A 550 -25.62 -11.57 14.90
CA ALA A 550 -26.38 -12.27 15.95
C ALA A 550 -27.07 -11.26 16.87
#